data_AF-A0A3D1R0G7-F1
#
_entry.id   AF-A0A3D1R0G7-F1
#
_cell.length_a   1.000
_cell.length_b   1.000
_cell.length_c   1.000
_cell.angle_alpha   90.00
_cell.angle_beta   90.00
_cell.angle_gamma   90.00
#
_symmetry.space_group_name_H-M   'P 1'
#
loop_
_entity.id
_entity.type
_entity.pdbx_description
1 polymer ?
#
loop_
_entity_poly.entity_id
_entity_poly.type
_entity_poly.pdbx_seq_one_letter_code
_entity_poly.pdbx_strand_id
1 'polypeptide(L)'
;MSYTRARFSGDADAADLAATLDPYLAEIEEARIGQRRAEMDVIAAQAQCDYVNARLDDTVIDLADELLYILKDRTSSRFTRYFQQTPYSIVRMALDSELAVVRRWTGSLATEPEESLKAFATRFDGVFALADAALEAQTKALNTRKDLRVRNLEPLAKKLNEARYRLFGQLVTRADEKKLSKQWPHGFFKAKSRRGASGSEPEELETPKTDDPT
;
A
#
# COMPACT_ATOMS: atom_id res chain seq x y z
N MET A 1 -6.92 -19.89 -10.09
CA MET A 1 -7.25 -21.32 -9.92
C MET A 1 -8.73 -21.61 -10.13
N SER A 2 -9.65 -20.71 -9.76
CA SER A 2 -11.11 -20.98 -9.87
C SER A 2 -11.56 -21.33 -11.29
N TYR A 3 -11.03 -20.64 -12.31
CA TYR A 3 -11.28 -21.00 -13.71
C TYR A 3 -10.85 -22.44 -14.03
N THR A 4 -9.63 -22.83 -13.65
CA THR A 4 -9.09 -24.17 -13.91
C THR A 4 -9.92 -25.25 -13.20
N ARG A 5 -10.34 -25.01 -11.96
CA ARG A 5 -11.26 -25.91 -11.25
C ARG A 5 -12.59 -26.06 -11.97
N ALA A 6 -13.21 -24.96 -12.39
CA ALA A 6 -14.46 -25.01 -13.13
C ALA A 6 -14.30 -25.75 -14.47
N ARG A 7 -13.15 -25.59 -15.15
CA ARG A 7 -12.84 -26.35 -16.37
C ARG A 7 -12.68 -27.84 -16.11
N PHE A 8 -12.02 -28.25 -15.02
CA PHE A 8 -11.95 -29.66 -14.61
C PHE A 8 -13.34 -30.22 -14.33
N SER A 9 -14.16 -29.55 -13.54
CA SER A 9 -15.52 -30.03 -13.23
C SER A 9 -16.43 -30.16 -14.46
N GLY A 10 -16.18 -29.37 -15.51
CA GLY A 10 -16.96 -29.41 -16.75
C GLY A 10 -16.46 -30.38 -17.82
N ASP A 11 -15.38 -31.12 -17.57
CA ASP A 11 -14.79 -32.05 -18.53
C ASP A 11 -14.73 -33.46 -17.91
N ALA A 12 -15.43 -34.42 -18.51
CA ALA A 12 -15.53 -35.78 -18.00
C ALA A 12 -14.15 -36.47 -17.89
N ASP A 13 -13.17 -36.05 -18.70
CA ASP A 13 -11.83 -36.62 -18.68
C ASP A 13 -10.91 -35.99 -17.62
N ALA A 14 -11.32 -34.91 -16.97
CA ALA A 14 -10.54 -34.21 -15.94
C ALA A 14 -11.30 -33.91 -14.63
N ALA A 15 -12.56 -34.33 -14.50
CA ALA A 15 -13.42 -34.02 -13.35
C ALA A 15 -12.83 -34.46 -12.00
N ASP A 16 -12.11 -35.57 -11.96
CA ASP A 16 -11.41 -36.09 -10.77
C ASP A 16 -10.33 -35.14 -10.26
N LEU A 17 -9.73 -34.31 -11.13
CA LEU A 17 -8.70 -33.35 -10.75
C LEU A 17 -9.29 -32.09 -10.10
N ALA A 18 -10.60 -31.85 -10.19
CA ALA A 18 -11.21 -30.62 -9.68
C ALA A 18 -11.01 -30.44 -8.16
N ALA A 19 -11.23 -31.50 -7.37
CA ALA A 19 -11.09 -31.46 -5.92
C ALA A 19 -9.64 -31.22 -5.46
N THR A 20 -8.65 -31.57 -6.29
CA THR A 20 -7.23 -31.32 -5.99
C THR A 20 -6.90 -29.82 -5.91
N LEU A 21 -7.79 -28.96 -6.45
CA LEU A 21 -7.62 -27.51 -6.42
C LEU A 21 -8.22 -26.82 -5.20
N ASP A 22 -9.03 -27.52 -4.40
CA ASP A 22 -9.73 -26.94 -3.25
C ASP A 22 -8.78 -26.35 -2.20
N PRO A 23 -7.67 -27.03 -1.82
CA PRO A 23 -6.70 -26.46 -0.88
C PRO A 23 -6.08 -25.15 -1.39
N TYR A 24 -5.73 -25.08 -2.68
CA TYR A 24 -5.17 -23.87 -3.28
C TYR A 24 -6.18 -22.72 -3.34
N LEU A 25 -7.47 -23.01 -3.52
CA LEU A 25 -8.53 -22.00 -3.49
C LEU A 25 -8.74 -21.45 -2.08
N ALA A 26 -8.72 -22.32 -1.07
CA ALA A 26 -8.79 -21.90 0.33
C ALA A 26 -7.60 -20.99 0.69
N GLU A 27 -6.38 -21.36 0.31
CA GLU A 27 -5.19 -20.53 0.53
C GLU A 27 -5.26 -19.16 -0.18
N ILE A 28 -5.81 -19.12 -1.41
CA ILE A 28 -6.02 -17.86 -2.13
C ILE A 28 -7.02 -16.96 -1.38
N GLU A 29 -8.11 -17.53 -0.86
CA GLU A 29 -9.10 -16.71 -0.15
C GLU A 29 -8.57 -16.20 1.18
N GLU A 30 -7.86 -17.03 1.94
CA GLU A 30 -7.21 -16.60 3.18
C GLU A 30 -6.20 -15.48 2.91
N ALA A 31 -5.38 -15.61 1.86
CA ALA A 31 -4.44 -14.56 1.45
C ALA A 31 -5.16 -13.25 1.07
N ARG A 32 -6.31 -13.33 0.40
CA ARG A 32 -7.12 -12.14 0.06
C ARG A 32 -7.74 -11.48 1.28
N ILE A 33 -8.22 -12.26 2.24
CA ILE A 33 -8.74 -11.74 3.52
C ILE A 33 -7.62 -11.00 4.25
N GLY A 34 -6.44 -11.62 4.38
CA GLY A 34 -5.27 -11.00 4.99
C GLY A 34 -4.86 -9.70 4.31
N GLN A 35 -4.86 -9.69 2.97
CA GLN A 35 -4.52 -8.49 2.20
C GLN A 35 -5.51 -7.35 2.44
N ARG A 36 -6.83 -7.63 2.36
CA ARG A 36 -7.86 -6.61 2.61
C ARG A 36 -7.74 -6.03 4.02
N ARG A 37 -7.51 -6.88 5.03
CA ARG A 37 -7.30 -6.42 6.41
C ARG A 37 -6.09 -5.50 6.53
N ALA A 38 -4.94 -5.91 5.99
CA ALA A 38 -3.74 -5.07 6.02
C ALA A 38 -3.91 -3.74 5.27
N GLU A 39 -4.68 -3.71 4.19
CA GLU A 39 -5.04 -2.47 3.47
C GLU A 39 -5.94 -1.57 4.32
N MET A 40 -6.96 -2.14 4.97
CA MET A 40 -7.83 -1.40 5.89
C MET A 40 -7.06 -0.82 7.09
N ASP A 41 -6.12 -1.58 7.66
CA ASP A 41 -5.31 -1.13 8.78
C ASP A 41 -4.40 0.05 8.38
N VAL A 42 -3.82 0.02 7.17
CA VAL A 42 -3.03 1.14 6.64
C VAL A 42 -3.91 2.38 6.43
N ILE A 43 -5.12 2.22 5.90
CA ILE A 43 -6.07 3.33 5.72
C ILE A 43 -6.45 3.93 7.07
N ALA A 44 -6.79 3.10 8.06
CA ALA A 44 -7.16 3.55 9.39
C ALA A 44 -6.01 4.30 10.08
N ALA A 45 -4.79 3.78 9.99
CA ALA A 45 -3.62 4.44 10.55
C ALA A 45 -3.29 5.78 9.85
N GLN A 46 -3.44 5.84 8.52
CA GLN A 46 -3.29 7.10 7.79
C GLN A 46 -4.34 8.13 8.22
N ALA A 47 -5.61 7.73 8.31
CA ALA A 47 -6.67 8.63 8.75
C ALA A 47 -6.43 9.18 10.16
N GLN A 48 -5.82 8.37 11.05
CA GLN A 48 -5.42 8.83 12.37
C GLN A 48 -4.28 9.86 12.30
N CYS A 49 -3.26 9.64 11.45
CA CYS A 49 -2.23 10.65 11.20
C CYS A 49 -2.82 11.95 10.67
N ASP A 50 -3.72 11.89 9.68
CA ASP A 50 -4.35 13.07 9.08
C ASP A 50 -5.17 13.85 10.13
N TYR A 51 -5.94 13.14 10.96
CA TYR A 51 -6.70 13.75 12.06
C TYR A 51 -5.80 14.45 13.07
N VAL A 52 -4.70 13.81 13.49
CA VAL A 52 -3.79 14.41 14.46
C VAL A 52 -2.99 15.56 13.85
N ASN A 53 -2.62 15.49 12.57
CA ASN A 53 -1.99 16.60 11.85
C ASN A 53 -2.88 17.84 11.87
N ALA A 54 -4.16 17.70 11.48
CA ALA A 54 -5.10 18.81 11.51
C ALA A 54 -5.22 19.44 12.91
N ARG A 55 -5.22 18.64 13.98
CA ARG A 55 -5.24 19.16 15.36
C ARG A 55 -3.95 19.88 15.74
N LEU A 56 -2.81 19.41 15.25
CA LEU A 56 -1.53 20.06 15.48
C LEU A 56 -1.50 21.40 14.74
N ASP A 57 -1.92 21.40 13.47
CA ASP A 57 -2.06 22.59 12.63
C ASP A 57 -2.91 23.65 13.35
N ASP A 58 -4.11 23.28 13.82
CA ASP A 58 -5.00 24.17 14.57
C ASP A 58 -4.31 24.73 15.83
N THR A 59 -3.59 23.89 16.57
CA THR A 59 -2.89 24.32 17.79
C THR A 59 -1.72 25.27 17.49
N VAL A 60 -1.03 25.09 16.36
CA VAL A 60 0.04 25.99 15.90
C VAL A 60 -0.53 27.34 15.48
N ILE A 61 -1.65 27.36 14.75
CA ILE A 61 -2.32 28.61 14.34
C ILE A 61 -2.86 29.35 15.56
N ASP A 62 -3.54 28.67 16.47
CA ASP A 62 -4.04 29.26 17.72
C ASP A 62 -2.92 29.91 18.54
N LEU A 63 -1.75 29.24 18.64
CA LEU A 63 -0.60 29.82 19.32
C LEU A 63 -0.10 31.09 18.62
N ALA A 64 -0.03 31.07 17.28
CA ALA A 64 0.42 32.22 16.51
C ALA A 64 -0.52 33.43 16.69
N ASP A 65 -1.83 33.18 16.70
CA ASP A 65 -2.85 34.20 16.89
C ASP A 65 -2.83 34.78 18.31
N GLU A 66 -2.66 33.94 19.34
CA GLU A 66 -2.53 34.39 20.73
C GLU A 66 -1.25 35.23 20.92
N LEU A 67 -0.11 34.77 20.38
CA LEU A 67 1.14 35.54 20.43
C LEU A 67 1.02 36.87 19.70
N LEU A 68 0.36 36.89 18.54
CA LEU A 68 0.13 38.12 17.79
C LEU A 68 -0.85 39.05 18.53
N TYR A 69 -1.84 38.49 19.22
CA TYR A 69 -2.76 39.25 20.04
C TYR A 69 -2.05 39.95 21.21
N ILE A 70 -1.11 39.26 21.88
CA ILE A 70 -0.34 39.80 23.01
C ILE A 70 0.73 40.79 22.53
N LEU A 71 1.53 40.42 21.53
CA LEU A 71 2.73 41.16 21.15
C LEU A 71 2.45 42.28 20.14
N LYS A 72 1.38 42.14 19.34
CA LYS A 72 1.04 43.01 18.20
C LYS A 72 2.15 43.17 17.15
N ASP A 73 3.23 42.38 17.24
CA ASP A 73 4.40 42.46 16.37
C ASP A 73 4.98 41.08 16.04
N ARG A 74 4.94 40.72 14.75
CA ARG A 74 5.46 39.46 14.20
C ARG A 74 6.99 39.44 14.07
N THR A 75 7.64 40.60 14.16
CA THR A 75 9.10 40.73 14.06
C THR A 75 9.80 40.67 15.41
N SER A 76 9.03 40.74 16.50
CA SER A 76 9.56 40.66 17.86
C SER A 76 10.35 39.36 18.08
N SER A 77 11.44 39.45 18.84
CA SER A 77 12.28 38.28 19.18
C SER A 77 11.49 37.18 19.90
N ARG A 78 10.45 37.58 20.64
CA ARG A 78 9.54 36.67 21.35
C ARG A 78 8.65 35.89 20.39
N PHE A 79 8.12 36.53 19.34
CA PHE A 79 7.37 35.83 18.29
C PHE A 79 8.28 34.90 17.47
N THR A 80 9.43 35.42 17.02
CA THR A 80 10.36 34.69 16.14
C THR A 80 11.11 33.55 16.85
N ARG A 81 11.14 33.53 18.19
CA ARG A 81 11.60 32.39 19.00
C ARG A 81 10.82 31.11 18.68
N TYR A 82 9.50 31.22 18.50
CA TYR A 82 8.64 30.09 18.14
C TYR A 82 8.57 29.95 16.62
N PHE A 83 8.30 31.05 15.93
CA PHE A 83 8.03 31.09 14.50
C PHE A 83 9.23 31.63 13.72
N GLN A 84 10.25 30.79 13.52
CA GLN A 84 11.39 31.09 12.62
C GLN A 84 11.00 31.12 11.14
N GLN A 85 9.84 30.53 10.83
CA GLN A 85 9.17 30.59 9.55
C GLN A 85 7.70 30.92 9.81
N THR A 86 6.96 31.30 8.77
CA THR A 86 5.53 31.63 8.92
C THR A 86 4.76 30.45 9.52
N PRO A 87 3.75 30.68 10.39
CA PRO A 87 2.92 29.60 10.95
C PRO A 87 2.34 28.70 9.87
N TYR A 88 1.89 29.30 8.77
CA TYR A 88 1.32 28.57 7.63
C TYR A 88 2.35 27.67 6.88
N SER A 89 3.65 27.95 7.00
CA SER A 89 4.69 27.08 6.49
C SER A 89 4.96 25.89 7.41
N ILE A 90 4.68 26.01 8.71
CA ILE A 90 4.81 24.91 9.69
C ILE A 90 3.67 23.91 9.47
N VAL A 91 2.42 24.38 9.44
CA VAL A 91 1.22 23.54 9.26
C VAL A 91 1.06 22.91 7.86
N ARG A 92 1.98 23.21 6.94
CA ARG A 92 2.06 22.55 5.62
C ARG A 92 3.06 21.39 5.60
N MET A 93 3.78 21.18 6.70
CA MET A 93 4.72 20.08 6.84
C MET A 93 3.96 18.76 7.02
N ALA A 94 4.65 17.65 6.77
CA ALA A 94 4.15 16.35 7.23
C ALA A 94 4.22 16.28 8.77
N LEU A 95 3.34 15.49 9.37
CA LEU A 95 3.19 15.35 10.82
C LEU A 95 4.52 15.14 11.56
N ASP A 96 5.40 14.28 11.04
CA ASP A 96 6.70 13.98 11.66
C ASP A 96 7.62 15.21 11.72
N SER A 97 7.62 15.99 10.65
CA SER A 97 8.42 17.17 10.43
C SER A 97 7.89 18.36 11.22
N GLU A 98 6.56 18.55 11.23
CA GLU A 98 5.91 19.55 12.06
C GLU A 98 6.20 19.30 13.54
N LEU A 99 5.98 18.06 14.00
CA LEU A 99 6.24 17.61 15.38
C LEU A 99 7.70 17.90 15.80
N ALA A 100 8.68 17.62 14.94
CA ALA A 100 10.08 17.94 15.19
C ALA A 100 10.34 19.43 15.40
N VAL A 101 9.61 20.31 14.71
CA VAL A 101 9.69 21.77 14.87
C VAL A 101 9.09 22.19 16.20
N VAL A 102 7.87 21.76 16.51
CA VAL A 102 7.05 22.32 17.59
C VAL A 102 7.33 21.70 18.96
N ARG A 103 7.90 20.49 19.02
CA ARG A 103 8.27 19.82 20.29
C ARG A 103 9.17 20.63 21.20
N ARG A 104 10.02 21.48 20.62
CA ARG A 104 10.94 22.33 21.39
C ARG A 104 10.24 23.49 22.10
N TRP A 105 8.97 23.76 21.79
CA TRP A 105 8.25 24.93 22.29
C TRP A 105 7.72 24.75 23.70
N THR A 106 7.32 23.54 24.11
CA THR A 106 6.60 23.31 25.38
C THR A 106 7.37 23.79 26.60
N GLY A 107 8.67 23.51 26.66
CA GLY A 107 9.54 24.02 27.74
C GLY A 107 9.67 25.53 27.78
N SER A 108 9.61 26.20 26.61
CA SER A 108 9.62 27.67 26.55
C SER A 108 8.25 28.25 26.93
N LEU A 109 7.16 27.68 26.41
CA LEU A 109 5.78 28.09 26.68
C LEU A 109 5.44 28.00 28.17
N ALA A 110 5.91 26.96 28.86
CA ALA A 110 5.69 26.79 30.30
C ALA A 110 6.29 27.93 31.15
N THR A 111 7.24 28.68 30.59
CA THR A 111 7.92 29.80 31.26
C THR A 111 7.43 31.18 30.80
N GLU A 112 6.47 31.25 29.88
CA GLU A 112 5.90 32.52 29.44
C GLU A 112 5.15 33.23 30.59
N PRO A 113 5.12 34.56 30.63
CA PRO A 113 4.46 35.28 31.72
C PRO A 113 2.93 35.17 31.67
N GLU A 114 2.32 35.10 30.48
CA GLU A 114 0.88 35.03 30.28
C GLU A 114 0.38 33.60 30.43
N GLU A 115 -0.62 33.43 31.29
CA GLU A 115 -1.20 32.12 31.58
C GLU A 115 -1.83 31.48 30.34
N SER A 116 -2.35 32.29 29.41
CA SER A 116 -2.87 31.81 28.12
C SER A 116 -1.80 31.10 27.29
N LEU A 117 -0.57 31.61 27.27
CA LEU A 117 0.55 30.98 26.57
C LEU A 117 1.07 29.74 27.28
N LYS A 118 1.10 29.74 28.62
CA LYS A 118 1.47 28.53 29.38
C LYS A 118 0.52 27.38 29.11
N ALA A 119 -0.79 27.66 28.97
CA ALA A 119 -1.80 26.65 28.68
C ALA A 119 -1.54 25.91 27.34
N PHE A 120 -0.86 26.55 26.38
CA PHE A 120 -0.46 25.87 25.14
C PHE A 120 0.55 24.76 25.37
N ALA A 121 1.42 24.84 26.39
CA ALA A 121 2.37 23.75 26.68
C ALA A 121 1.62 22.43 26.91
N THR A 122 0.58 22.46 27.75
CA THR A 122 -0.27 21.29 28.02
C THR A 122 -1.08 20.84 26.79
N ARG A 123 -1.59 21.79 25.99
CA ARG A 123 -2.29 21.45 24.73
C ARG A 123 -1.36 20.71 23.76
N PHE A 124 -0.15 21.21 23.55
CA PHE A 124 0.86 20.58 22.70
C PHE A 124 1.24 19.19 23.22
N ASP A 125 1.51 19.03 24.52
CA ASP A 125 1.85 17.72 25.10
C ASP A 125 0.74 16.69 24.84
N GLY A 126 -0.52 17.10 24.96
CA GLY A 126 -1.67 16.25 24.63
C GLY A 126 -1.70 15.82 23.17
N VAL A 127 -1.40 16.73 22.23
CA VAL A 127 -1.35 16.41 20.79
C VAL A 127 -0.12 15.55 20.45
N PHE A 128 1.03 15.78 21.10
CA PHE A 128 2.26 15.02 20.86
C PHE A 128 2.10 13.54 21.18
N ALA A 129 1.46 13.23 22.31
CA ALA A 129 1.20 11.83 22.68
C ALA A 129 0.32 11.12 21.64
N LEU A 130 -0.68 11.82 21.10
CA LEU A 130 -1.53 11.29 20.03
C LEU A 130 -0.77 11.13 18.71
N ALA A 131 0.12 12.07 18.39
CA ALA A 131 0.90 12.06 17.15
C ALA A 131 1.92 10.93 17.14
N ASP A 132 2.63 10.70 18.25
CA ASP A 132 3.56 9.56 18.39
C ASP A 132 2.85 8.23 18.20
N ALA A 133 1.71 8.06 18.86
CA ALA A 133 0.90 6.85 18.73
C ALA A 133 0.39 6.64 17.29
N ALA A 134 0.00 7.72 16.60
CA ALA A 134 -0.44 7.66 15.20
C ALA A 134 0.70 7.25 14.25
N LEU A 135 1.88 7.86 14.38
CA LEU A 135 3.06 7.54 13.57
C LEU A 135 3.56 6.11 13.81
N GLU A 136 3.54 5.65 15.07
CA GLU A 136 3.86 4.26 15.41
C GLU A 136 2.86 3.28 14.77
N ALA A 137 1.56 3.55 14.87
CA ALA A 137 0.51 2.73 14.27
C ALA A 137 0.64 2.67 12.73
N GLN A 138 0.93 3.80 12.08
CA GLN A 138 1.15 3.87 10.64
C GLN A 138 2.37 3.04 10.23
N THR A 139 3.49 3.19 10.94
CA THR A 139 4.71 2.41 10.70
C THR A 139 4.44 0.92 10.85
N LYS A 140 3.73 0.52 11.91
CA LYS A 140 3.35 -0.87 12.17
C LYS A 140 2.48 -1.42 11.03
N ALA A 141 1.42 -0.72 10.62
CA ALA A 141 0.52 -1.15 9.57
C ALA A 141 1.24 -1.33 8.22
N LEU A 142 2.11 -0.37 7.86
CA LEU A 142 2.93 -0.45 6.64
C LEU A 142 3.89 -1.65 6.68
N ASN A 143 4.51 -1.92 7.82
CA ASN A 143 5.40 -3.07 7.99
C ASN A 143 4.63 -4.40 7.94
N THR A 144 3.47 -4.50 8.60
CA THR A 144 2.60 -5.69 8.50
C THR A 144 2.18 -5.97 7.06
N ARG A 145 1.85 -4.94 6.28
CA ARG A 145 1.53 -5.09 4.85
C ARG A 145 2.73 -5.61 4.05
N LYS A 146 3.94 -5.08 4.31
CA LYS A 146 5.18 -5.55 3.66
C LYS A 146 5.48 -7.01 4.04
N ASP A 147 5.39 -7.35 5.31
CA ASP A 147 5.59 -8.71 5.80
C ASP A 147 4.60 -9.68 5.18
N LEU A 148 3.32 -9.33 5.11
CA LEU A 148 2.30 -10.16 4.46
C LEU A 148 2.67 -10.45 3.00
N ARG A 149 3.15 -9.44 2.27
CA ARG A 149 3.56 -9.61 0.87
C ARG A 149 4.71 -10.61 0.76
N VAL A 150 5.79 -10.38 1.49
CA VAL A 150 7.03 -11.18 1.39
C VAL A 150 6.83 -12.59 1.94
N ARG A 151 6.14 -12.74 3.07
CA ARG A 151 6.03 -14.02 3.78
C ARG A 151 4.88 -14.90 3.29
N ASN A 152 3.82 -14.29 2.74
CA ASN A 152 2.61 -15.04 2.40
C ASN A 152 2.30 -14.97 0.91
N LEU A 153 2.19 -13.76 0.33
CA LEU A 153 1.69 -13.58 -1.03
C LEU A 153 2.69 -14.06 -2.10
N GLU A 154 3.97 -13.74 -1.95
CA GLU A 154 5.02 -14.15 -2.90
C GLU A 154 5.24 -15.68 -2.90
N PRO A 155 5.38 -16.35 -1.74
CA PRO A 155 5.44 -17.81 -1.68
C PRO A 155 4.18 -18.49 -2.24
N LEU A 156 2.99 -17.95 -1.95
CA LEU A 156 1.74 -18.48 -2.48
C LEU A 156 1.71 -18.35 -4.02
N ALA A 157 2.13 -17.21 -4.58
CA ALA A 157 2.21 -17.04 -6.02
C ALA A 157 3.15 -18.07 -6.68
N LYS A 158 4.31 -18.33 -6.08
CA LYS A 158 5.25 -19.37 -6.53
C LYS A 158 4.60 -20.76 -6.47
N LYS A 159 4.01 -21.12 -5.32
CA LYS A 159 3.32 -22.40 -5.10
C LYS A 159 2.19 -22.63 -6.12
N LEU A 160 1.40 -21.60 -6.41
CA LEU A 160 0.32 -21.68 -7.40
C LEU A 160 0.84 -21.86 -8.82
N ASN A 161 1.96 -21.24 -9.17
CA ASN A 161 2.59 -21.44 -10.48
C ASN A 161 3.16 -22.86 -10.62
N GLU A 162 3.85 -23.36 -9.60
CA GLU A 162 4.33 -24.76 -9.57
C GLU A 162 3.18 -25.75 -9.69
N ALA A 163 2.08 -25.53 -8.97
CA ALA A 163 0.88 -26.36 -9.08
C ALA A 163 0.31 -26.36 -10.50
N ARG A 164 0.25 -25.21 -11.18
CA ARG A 164 -0.19 -25.13 -12.59
C ARG A 164 0.69 -25.95 -13.53
N TYR A 165 2.01 -25.88 -13.37
CA TYR A 165 2.92 -26.68 -14.19
C TYR A 165 2.75 -28.17 -13.97
N ARG A 166 2.61 -28.61 -12.71
CA ARG A 166 2.35 -30.03 -12.39
C ARG A 166 1.03 -30.51 -12.99
N LEU A 167 -0.04 -29.73 -12.85
CA LEU A 167 -1.34 -30.04 -13.44
C LEU A 167 -1.29 -30.10 -14.96
N PHE A 168 -0.56 -29.19 -15.60
CA PHE A 168 -0.36 -29.22 -17.05
C PHE A 168 0.33 -30.52 -17.48
N GLY A 169 1.38 -30.95 -16.77
CA GLY A 169 2.03 -32.24 -17.02
C GLY A 169 1.07 -33.42 -16.89
N GLN A 170 0.24 -33.46 -15.83
CA GLN A 170 -0.78 -34.49 -15.65
C GLN A 170 -1.80 -34.52 -16.80
N LEU A 171 -2.22 -33.35 -17.29
CA LEU A 171 -3.15 -33.26 -18.41
C LEU A 171 -2.52 -33.71 -19.73
N VAL A 172 -1.23 -33.45 -19.95
CA VAL A 172 -0.50 -33.96 -21.13
C VAL A 172 -0.46 -35.48 -21.12
N THR A 173 -0.03 -36.10 -20.02
CA THR A 173 -0.02 -37.56 -19.88
C THR A 173 -1.41 -38.16 -20.10
N ARG A 174 -2.44 -37.53 -19.52
CA ARG A 174 -3.81 -38.00 -19.68
C ARG A 174 -4.33 -37.83 -21.11
N ALA A 175 -3.94 -36.77 -21.82
CA ALA A 175 -4.29 -36.59 -23.22
C ALA A 175 -3.71 -37.72 -24.08
N ASP A 176 -2.47 -38.12 -23.82
CA ASP A 176 -1.84 -39.24 -24.52
C ASP A 176 -2.53 -40.57 -24.21
N GLU A 177 -2.80 -40.87 -22.93
CA GLU A 177 -3.49 -42.09 -22.48
C GLU A 177 -4.89 -42.23 -23.08
N LYS A 178 -5.64 -41.13 -23.16
CA LYS A 178 -7.02 -41.09 -23.66
C LYS A 178 -7.12 -40.76 -25.15
N LYS A 179 -5.99 -40.63 -25.85
CA LYS A 179 -5.93 -40.25 -27.28
C LYS A 179 -6.69 -38.95 -27.59
N LEU A 180 -6.64 -37.99 -26.68
CA LEU A 180 -7.23 -36.67 -26.85
C LEU A 180 -6.30 -35.76 -27.68
N SER A 181 -6.84 -34.63 -28.14
CA SER A 181 -6.05 -33.64 -28.87
C SER A 181 -4.87 -33.12 -28.04
N LYS A 182 -3.71 -32.91 -28.67
CA LYS A 182 -2.54 -32.24 -28.04
C LYS A 182 -2.87 -30.84 -27.51
N GLN A 183 -3.92 -30.20 -28.02
CA GLN A 183 -4.37 -28.88 -27.55
C GLN A 183 -5.32 -28.96 -26.34
N TRP A 184 -5.84 -30.14 -26.00
CA TRP A 184 -6.79 -30.33 -24.91
C TRP A 184 -6.28 -29.80 -23.55
N PRO A 185 -5.02 -30.05 -23.13
CA PRO A 185 -4.50 -29.50 -21.86
C PRO A 185 -4.53 -27.97 -21.77
N HIS A 186 -4.36 -27.26 -22.88
CA HIS A 186 -4.35 -25.79 -22.91
C HIS A 186 -5.74 -25.20 -22.61
N GLY A 187 -6.82 -25.94 -22.86
CA GLY A 187 -8.19 -25.51 -22.60
C GLY A 187 -8.56 -25.38 -21.12
N PHE A 188 -7.74 -25.90 -20.20
CA PHE A 188 -7.98 -25.85 -18.75
C PHE A 188 -7.42 -24.61 -18.06
N PHE A 189 -6.54 -23.87 -18.74
CA PHE A 189 -5.92 -22.68 -18.19
C PHE A 189 -6.45 -21.45 -18.91
N LYS A 190 -6.74 -20.39 -18.15
CA LYS A 190 -7.23 -19.15 -18.74
C LYS A 190 -6.13 -18.57 -19.63
N ALA A 191 -6.39 -18.42 -20.92
CA ALA A 191 -5.49 -17.72 -21.81
C ALA A 191 -5.23 -16.31 -21.27
N LYS A 192 -3.97 -15.86 -21.29
CA LYS A 192 -3.67 -14.45 -21.03
C LYS A 192 -4.38 -13.65 -22.13
N SER A 193 -5.39 -12.88 -21.75
CA SER A 193 -6.01 -11.90 -22.66
C SER A 193 -4.91 -10.99 -23.19
N ARG A 194 -4.68 -10.97 -24.51
CA ARG A 194 -3.92 -9.92 -25.20
C ARG A 194 -4.72 -8.62 -25.14
N ARG A 195 -4.94 -8.04 -23.96
CA ARG A 195 -5.32 -6.63 -23.87
C ARG A 195 -4.01 -5.85 -23.88
N GLY A 196 -3.65 -5.40 -25.08
CA GLY A 196 -2.40 -4.67 -25.35
C GLY A 196 -1.97 -4.64 -26.83
N ALA A 197 -2.64 -5.34 -27.74
CA ALA A 197 -2.31 -5.33 -29.17
C ALA A 197 -3.43 -4.66 -30.01
N SER A 198 -3.78 -3.43 -29.64
CA SER A 198 -4.63 -2.53 -30.44
C SER A 198 -4.15 -1.10 -30.21
N GLY A 199 -2.86 -0.89 -30.49
CA GLY A 199 -2.28 0.40 -30.84
C GLY A 199 -1.60 0.15 -32.18
N SER A 200 -2.16 0.74 -33.22
CA SER A 200 -1.85 0.57 -34.64
C SER A 200 -0.47 1.09 -35.02
N GLU A 201 0.31 0.27 -35.73
CA GLU A 201 0.97 0.62 -37.00
C GLU A 201 1.51 -0.65 -37.68
N PRO A 202 1.42 -0.77 -39.03
CA PRO A 202 1.92 -1.92 -39.76
C PRO A 202 3.43 -1.79 -39.97
N GLU A 203 4.21 -2.64 -39.30
CA GLU A 203 5.64 -2.81 -39.59
C GLU A 203 5.79 -3.60 -40.89
N GLU A 204 6.46 -2.97 -41.83
CA GLU A 204 6.75 -3.40 -43.20
C GLU A 204 7.45 -4.77 -43.21
N LEU A 205 7.00 -5.67 -44.09
CA LEU A 205 7.65 -6.96 -44.33
C LEU A 205 9.01 -6.74 -45.01
N GLU A 206 10.11 -6.79 -44.25
CA GLU A 206 11.43 -7.01 -44.86
C GLU A 206 11.53 -8.46 -45.35
N THR A 207 11.49 -8.63 -46.66
CA THR A 207 11.80 -9.89 -47.36
C THR A 207 13.30 -10.23 -47.27
N PRO A 208 13.67 -11.51 -47.40
CA PRO A 208 15.01 -12.00 -47.07
C PRO A 208 16.06 -11.57 -48.09
N LYS A 209 17.24 -11.18 -47.61
CA LYS A 209 18.45 -11.09 -48.45
C LYS A 209 18.89 -12.49 -48.84
N THR A 210 18.80 -12.79 -50.13
CA THR A 210 19.59 -13.83 -50.80
C THR A 210 21.02 -13.31 -50.95
N ASP A 211 21.95 -13.90 -50.21
CA ASP A 211 23.38 -13.81 -50.49
C ASP A 211 23.70 -14.78 -51.63
N ASP A 212 24.12 -14.27 -52.79
CA ASP A 212 24.80 -15.08 -53.81
C ASP A 212 26.32 -14.85 -53.70
N PRO A 213 27.14 -15.91 -53.66
CA PRO A 213 28.58 -15.78 -53.65
C PRO A 213 29.16 -15.68 -55.07
N THR A 214 29.96 -14.63 -55.26
CA THR A 214 31.07 -14.40 -56.22
C THR A 214 31.07 -15.09 -57.58
#